data_AF-A0A1Q7RCE6-F1
#
_entry.id   AF-A0A1Q7RCE6-F1
#
_cell.length_a   1.000
_cell.length_b   1.000
_cell.length_c   1.000
_cell.angle_alpha   90.00
_cell.angle_beta   90.00
_cell.angle_gamma   90.00
#
_symmetry.space_group_name_H-M   'P 1'
#
loop_
_entity.id
_entity.type
_entity.pdbx_description
1 polymer ?
#
loop_
_entity_poly.entity_id
_entity_poly.type
_entity_poly.pdbx_seq_one_letter_code
_entity_poly.pdbx_strand_id
1 'polypeptide(L)' 'MSCRDTIHLICWYLEGKLSEAVERDVEQHLNHCSDCSIILEVASTTLEQYFNLSHAARISDTPQAA' A
#
# COMPACT_ATOMS: atom_id res chain seq x y z
N MET A 1 7.54 7.72 -15.84
CA MET A 1 8.37 7.44 -14.64
C MET A 1 9.18 6.15 -14.82
N SER A 2 10.28 5.99 -14.09
CA SER A 2 11.04 4.72 -14.07
C SER A 2 10.48 3.76 -13.02
N CYS A 3 10.70 2.46 -13.16
CA CYS A 3 10.27 1.46 -12.17
C CYS A 3 10.82 1.77 -10.77
N ARG A 4 12.06 2.28 -10.68
CA ARG A 4 12.68 2.68 -9.41
C ARG A 4 11.86 3.76 -8.71
N ASP A 5 11.46 4.81 -9.44
CA ASP A 5 10.68 5.90 -8.88
C ASP A 5 9.30 5.40 -8.44
N THR A 6 8.64 4.61 -9.29
CA THR A 6 7.33 4.02 -8.98
C THR A 6 7.38 3.18 -7.72
N ILE A 7 8.36 2.29 -7.57
CA ILE A 7 8.52 1.43 -6.38
C ILE A 7 8.66 2.27 -5.10
N HIS A 8 9.43 3.36 -5.14
CA HIS A 8 9.58 4.25 -3.98
C HIS A 8 8.30 5.01 -3.64
N LEU A 9 7.40 5.19 -4.60
CA LEU A 9 6.14 5.92 -4.44
C LEU A 9 4.94 5.02 -4.13
N ILE A 10 5.05 3.69 -4.27
CA ILE A 10 3.93 2.75 -4.06
C ILE A 10 3.25 2.91 -2.70
N CYS A 11 4.02 3.06 -1.61
CA CYS A 11 3.40 3.23 -0.28
C CYS A 11 2.61 4.55 -0.19
N TRP A 12 3.15 5.65 -0.74
CA TRP A 12 2.44 6.94 -0.75
C TRP A 12 1.25 6.95 -1.70
N TYR A 13 1.34 6.21 -2.81
CA TYR A 13 0.23 5.97 -3.72
C TYR A 13 -0.92 5.24 -3.01
N LEU A 14 -0.62 4.12 -2.33
CA LEU A 14 -1.61 3.36 -1.55
C LEU A 14 -2.22 4.19 -0.40
N GLU A 15 -1.46 5.11 0.18
CA GLU A 15 -1.93 6.02 1.23
C GLU A 15 -2.69 7.24 0.70
N GLY A 16 -2.80 7.44 -0.62
CA GLY A 16 -3.46 8.62 -1.22
C GLY A 16 -2.76 9.94 -0.92
N LYS A 17 -1.43 9.91 -0.70
CA LYS A 17 -0.63 11.09 -0.30
C LYS A 17 0.12 11.73 -1.45
N LEU A 18 -0.04 11.22 -2.67
CA LEU A 18 0.58 11.81 -3.85
C LEU A 18 -0.23 13.00 -4.35
N SER A 19 0.46 13.98 -4.96
CA SER A 19 -0.22 15.02 -5.73
C SER A 19 -0.83 14.41 -6.99
N GLU A 20 -1.95 14.96 -7.48
CA GLU A 20 -2.66 14.48 -8.69
C GLU A 20 -1.75 14.28 -9.91
N ALA A 21 -0.76 15.15 -10.11
CA ALA A 21 0.17 15.02 -11.24
C ALA A 21 1.03 13.76 -11.13
N VAL A 22 1.57 13.48 -9.93
CA VAL A 22 2.43 12.32 -9.66
C VAL A 22 1.61 11.03 -9.61
N GLU A 23 0.39 11.09 -9.09
CA GLU A 23 -0.54 9.96 -9.07
C GLU A 23 -0.84 9.47 -10.49
N ARG A 24 -1.19 10.38 -11.42
CA ARG A 24 -1.42 10.02 -12.83
C ARG A 24 -0.18 9.40 -13.50
N ASP A 25 1.01 9.90 -13.18
CA ASP A 25 2.26 9.35 -13.72
C ASP A 25 2.53 7.94 -13.19
N VAL A 26 2.21 7.68 -11.92
CA VAL A 26 2.29 6.36 -11.29
C VAL A 26 1.25 5.41 -11.91
N GLU A 27 -0.01 5.82 -12.04
CA GLU A 27 -1.07 5.05 -12.67
C GLU A 27 -0.73 4.70 -14.13
N GLN A 28 -0.22 5.66 -14.89
CA GLN A 28 0.23 5.39 -16.26
C GLN A 28 1.32 4.33 -16.28
N HIS A 29 2.28 4.38 -15.35
CA HIS A 29 3.33 3.37 -15.29
C HIS A 29 2.78 1.99 -14.90
N LEU A 30 1.91 1.92 -13.89
CA LEU A 30 1.28 0.68 -13.43
C LEU A 30 0.42 0.02 -14.52
N ASN A 31 -0.18 0.80 -15.42
CA ASN A 31 -0.94 0.26 -16.56
C ASN A 31 -0.04 -0.33 -17.66
N HIS A 32 1.22 0.08 -17.76
CA HIS A 32 2.13 -0.35 -18.83
C HIS A 32 3.27 -1.27 -18.34
N CYS A 33 3.46 -1.42 -17.02
CA CYS A 33 4.55 -2.20 -16.44
C CYS A 33 4.02 -3.27 -15.48
N SER A 34 4.01 -4.52 -15.97
CA SER A 34 3.54 -5.68 -15.22
C SER A 34 4.30 -5.92 -13.91
N ASP A 35 5.61 -5.70 -13.90
CA ASP A 35 6.43 -5.88 -12.69
C ASP A 35 5.98 -4.92 -11.57
N CYS A 36 5.73 -3.66 -11.91
CA CYS A 36 5.28 -2.67 -10.93
C CYS A 36 3.84 -2.92 -10.47
N SER A 37 2.96 -3.44 -11.34
CA SER A 37 1.61 -3.87 -10.94
C SER A 37 1.66 -5.01 -9.91
N ILE A 38 2.54 -5.99 -10.12
CA ILE A 38 2.74 -7.11 -9.19
C ILE A 38 3.27 -6.58 -7.85
N ILE A 39 4.25 -5.68 -7.88
CA ILE A 39 4.80 -5.08 -6.65
C ILE A 39 3.70 -4.33 -5.89
N LEU A 40 2.83 -3.59 -6.59
CA LEU A 40 1.69 -2.91 -5.98
C LEU A 40 0.74 -3.90 -5.30
N GLU A 41 0.37 -4.98 -5.97
CA GLU A 41 -0.52 -6.02 -5.42
C GLU A 41 0.06 -6.67 -4.17
N VAL A 42 1.36 -7.03 -4.23
CA VAL A 42 2.08 -7.61 -3.08
C VAL A 42 2.15 -6.61 -1.93
N ALA A 43 2.44 -5.34 -2.21
CA ALA A 43 2.48 -4.29 -1.19
C ALA A 43 1.10 -4.08 -0.55
N SER A 44 0.03 -4.00 -1.35
CA SER A 44 -1.36 -3.89 -0.85
C SER A 44 -1.73 -5.06 0.04
N THR A 45 -1.50 -6.28 -0.42
CA THR A 45 -1.79 -7.52 0.33
C THR A 45 -1.00 -7.58 1.64
N THR A 46 0.28 -7.20 1.61
CA THR A 46 1.14 -7.20 2.81
C THR A 46 0.64 -6.18 3.82
N LEU A 47 0.26 -4.97 3.38
CA LEU A 47 -0.27 -3.92 4.25
C LEU A 47 -1.63 -4.31 4.83
N GLU A 48 -2.54 -4.84 4.01
CA GLU A 48 -3.83 -5.36 4.47
C GLU A 48 -3.64 -6.41 5.56
N GLN A 49 -2.77 -7.39 5.35
CA GLN A 49 -2.46 -8.41 6.37
C GLN A 49 -1.88 -7.77 7.64
N TYR A 50 -0.93 -6.84 7.51
CA TYR A 50 -0.33 -6.16 8.65
C TYR A 50 -1.37 -5.38 9.47
N PHE A 51 -2.26 -4.63 8.82
CA PHE A 51 -3.31 -3.87 9.50
C PHE A 51 -4.41 -4.76 10.07
N ASN A 52 -4.76 -5.86 9.40
CA ASN A 52 -5.71 -6.85 9.91
C ASN A 52 -5.16 -7.61 11.14
N LEU A 53 -3.88 -7.97 11.13
CA LEU A 53 -3.20 -8.57 12.28
C LEU A 53 -3.06 -7.57 13.43
N SER A 54 -2.79 -6.31 13.13
CA SER A 54 -2.77 -5.21 14.10
C SER A 54 -4.15 -4.97 14.73
N HIS A 55 -5.23 -5.22 13.99
CA HIS A 55 -6.59 -5.16 14.52
C HIS A 55 -6.88 -6.36 15.44
N ALA A 56 -6.50 -7.57 15.04
CA ALA A 56 -6.64 -8.77 15.87
C ALA A 56 -5.88 -8.66 17.21
N ALA A 57 -4.65 -8.13 17.18
CA ALA A 57 -3.84 -7.92 18.40
C ALA A 57 -4.46 -6.90 19.37
N ARG A 58 -5.26 -5.94 18.89
CA ARG A 58 -5.94 -4.94 19.73
C ARG A 58 -7.24 -5.46 20.38
N ILE A 59 -7.86 -6.49 19.81
CA ILE A 59 -9.09 -7.09 20.37
C ILE A 59 -8.75 -8.02 21.56
N SER A 60 -7.51 -8.55 21.61
CA SER A 60 -7.02 -9.40 22.70
C SER A 60 -6.70 -8.67 24.02
N ASP A 61 -6.71 -7.33 24.06
CA ASP A 61 -6.46 -6.52 25.27
C ASP A 61 -7.75 -5.84 25.77
N THR A 62 -8.82 -6.61 25.99
CA THR A 62 -9.94 -6.13 26.82
C THR A 62 -9.67 -6.57 28.26
N PRO A 63 -9.45 -5.65 29.24
CA PRO A 63 -9.39 -6.05 30.64
C PRO A 63 -10.78 -6.47 31.07
N GLN A 64 -10.93 -7.74 31.42
CA GLN A 64 -12.12 -8.25 32.10
C GLN A 64 -12.19 -7.62 33.50
N ALA A 65 -12.89 -6.49 33.61
CA ALA A 65 -13.31 -5.93 34.89
C ALA A 65 -14.51 -6.73 35.39
N ALA A 66 -14.29 -7.52 36.45
CA ALA A 66 -15.30 -8.10 37.32
C ALA A 66 -15.15 -7.49 38.72
#